data_AF-A0A2A2QYU4-F1
#
_entry.id   AF-A0A2A2QYU4-F1
#
_cell.length_a   1.000
_cell.length_b   1.000
_cell.length_c   1.000
_cell.angle_alpha   90.00
_cell.angle_beta   90.00
_cell.angle_gamma   90.00
#
_symmetry.space_group_name_H-M   'P 1'
#
loop_
_entity.id
_entity.type
_entity.pdbx_description
1 polymer ?
#
loop_
_entity_poly.entity_id
_entity_poly.type
_entity_poly.pdbx_seq_one_letter_code
_entity_poly.pdbx_strand_id
1 'polypeptide(L)'
;MPPKKKPNAKPLVGSALVKEVCRRIRLARSLWDAHRNAACRGEREKAIALYETLSEAEKEKVPQTLRVWLRYRSEKYFGEGRTPPGR
;
A
#
# COMPACT_ATOMS: atom_id res chain seq x y z
N MET A 1 20.36 -19.88 14.41
CA MET A 1 20.88 -18.62 13.83
C MET A 1 19.72 -17.74 13.41
N PRO A 2 19.58 -16.49 13.87
CA PRO A 2 18.52 -15.61 13.39
C PRO A 2 18.91 -15.05 12.01
N PRO A 3 17.99 -15.01 11.03
CA PRO A 3 18.30 -14.52 9.69
C PRO A 3 18.62 -13.02 9.75
N LYS A 4 19.81 -12.65 9.26
CA LYS A 4 20.30 -11.27 9.18
C LYS A 4 19.33 -10.43 8.34
N LYS A 5 18.54 -9.57 8.97
CA LYS A 5 17.79 -8.50 8.28
C LYS A 5 18.82 -7.53 7.69
N LYS A 6 19.03 -7.59 6.37
CA LYS A 6 19.85 -6.59 5.66
C LYS A 6 19.02 -5.29 5.58
N PRO A 7 19.46 -4.18 6.19
CA PRO A 7 18.79 -2.89 6.01
C PRO A 7 19.23 -2.35 4.65
N ASN A 8 18.60 -2.80 3.57
CA ASN A 8 18.85 -2.24 2.25
C ASN A 8 18.04 -0.94 2.11
N ALA A 9 18.45 0.08 2.85
CA ALA A 9 17.91 1.45 2.79
C ALA A 9 18.46 2.19 1.56
N LYS A 10 18.54 1.52 0.41
CA LYS A 10 18.78 2.23 -0.85
C LYS A 10 17.49 2.97 -1.21
N PRO A 11 17.56 4.23 -1.68
CA PRO A 11 16.39 4.92 -2.19
C PRO A 11 15.72 4.03 -3.22
N LEU A 12 14.44 3.70 -3.00
CA LEU A 12 13.67 2.96 -3.97
C LEU A 12 13.44 3.87 -5.16
N VAL A 13 14.09 3.58 -6.28
CA VAL A 13 14.01 4.39 -7.51
C VAL A 13 13.56 3.54 -8.68
N GLY A 14 12.82 4.15 -9.61
CA GLY A 14 12.41 3.49 -10.85
C GLY A 14 11.56 2.24 -10.61
N SER A 15 11.96 1.15 -11.29
CA SER A 15 11.28 -0.14 -11.20
C SER A 15 11.24 -0.74 -9.78
N ALA A 16 12.18 -0.40 -8.90
CA ALA A 16 12.20 -0.87 -7.52
C ALA A 16 11.07 -0.23 -6.69
N LEU A 17 10.79 1.06 -6.94
CA LEU A 17 9.70 1.78 -6.30
C LEU A 17 8.34 1.23 -6.76
N VAL A 18 8.16 0.99 -8.07
CA VAL A 18 6.95 0.36 -8.61
C VAL A 18 6.70 -1.02 -8.01
N LYS A 19 7.75 -1.85 -7.89
CA LYS A 19 7.66 -3.18 -7.28
C LYS A 19 7.28 -3.10 -5.80
N GLU A 20 7.85 -2.16 -5.05
CA GLU A 20 7.51 -1.97 -3.65
C GLU A 20 6.07 -1.48 -3.46
N VAL A 21 5.62 -0.52 -4.28
CA VAL A 21 4.22 -0.08 -4.29
C VAL A 21 3.29 -1.26 -4.54
N CYS A 22 3.54 -2.06 -5.58
CA CYS A 22 2.75 -3.25 -5.86
C CYS A 22 2.74 -4.24 -4.68
N ARG A 23 3.90 -4.45 -4.04
CA ARG A 23 4.03 -5.35 -2.88
C ARG A 23 3.19 -4.85 -1.71
N ARG A 24 3.24 -3.54 -1.39
CA ARG A 24 2.45 -2.97 -0.29
C ARG A 24 0.96 -3.01 -0.54
N ILE A 25 0.51 -2.76 -1.78
CA ILE A 25 -0.92 -2.87 -2.11
C ILE A 25 -1.40 -4.33 -1.92
N ARG A 26 -0.63 -5.32 -2.38
CA ARG A 26 -0.97 -6.74 -2.16
C ARG A 26 -0.98 -7.10 -0.68
N LEU A 27 -0.02 -6.59 0.10
CA LEU A 27 0.01 -6.82 1.55
C LEU A 27 -1.22 -6.22 2.24
N ALA A 28 -1.54 -4.97 1.94
CA ALA A 28 -2.75 -4.32 2.47
C ALA A 28 -4.01 -5.13 2.12
N ARG A 29 -4.09 -5.63 0.89
CA ARG A 29 -5.20 -6.47 0.42
C ARG A 29 -5.27 -7.82 1.15
N SER A 30 -4.14 -8.48 1.39
CA SER A 30 -4.11 -9.71 2.20
C SER A 30 -4.54 -9.47 3.67
N LEU A 31 -4.18 -8.33 4.24
CA LEU A 31 -4.60 -7.93 5.59
C LEU A 31 -6.09 -7.60 5.64
N TRP A 32 -6.63 -7.03 4.55
CA TRP A 32 -8.06 -6.83 4.37
C TRP A 32 -8.81 -8.16 4.34
N ASP A 33 -8.35 -9.11 3.51
CA ASP A 33 -8.96 -10.44 3.40
C ASP A 33 -8.89 -11.19 4.75
N ALA A 34 -7.83 -10.97 5.53
CA ALA A 34 -7.68 -11.46 6.90
C ALA A 34 -8.45 -10.66 7.97
N HIS A 35 -9.28 -9.69 7.58
CA HIS A 35 -10.07 -8.82 8.48
C HIS A 35 -9.23 -8.01 9.50
N ARG A 36 -7.92 -7.84 9.24
CA ARG A 36 -6.99 -7.05 10.08
C ARG A 36 -7.03 -5.58 9.67
N ASN A 37 -8.18 -4.93 9.90
CA ASN A 37 -8.50 -3.59 9.39
C ASN A 37 -7.50 -2.49 9.80
N ALA A 38 -7.02 -2.52 11.06
CA ALA A 38 -6.03 -1.56 11.54
C ALA A 38 -4.70 -1.67 10.78
N ALA A 39 -4.20 -2.90 10.60
CA ALA A 39 -2.97 -3.16 9.85
C ALA A 39 -3.14 -2.87 8.35
N CYS A 40 -4.29 -3.23 7.77
CA CYS A 40 -4.64 -2.89 6.40
C CYS A 40 -4.61 -1.37 6.17
N ARG A 41 -5.14 -0.57 7.10
CA ARG A 41 -5.13 0.89 7.02
C ARG A 41 -3.70 1.42 6.93
N GLY A 42 -2.84 1.00 7.86
CA GLY A 42 -1.44 1.44 7.90
C GLY A 42 -0.64 1.03 6.66
N GLU A 43 -0.80 -0.20 6.17
CA GLU A 43 -0.10 -0.61 4.93
C GLU A 43 -0.65 0.08 3.69
N ARG A 44 -1.95 0.37 3.64
CA ARG A 44 -2.57 1.14 2.56
C ARG A 44 -2.06 2.58 2.54
N GLU A 45 -2.02 3.27 3.68
CA GLU A 45 -1.55 4.65 3.78
C GLU A 45 -0.12 4.77 3.27
N LYS A 46 0.76 3.85 3.69
CA LYS A 46 2.12 3.80 3.17
C LYS A 46 2.17 3.49 1.66
N ALA A 47 1.26 2.66 1.15
CA ALA A 47 1.19 2.38 -0.27
C ALA A 47 0.75 3.59 -1.10
N ILE A 48 -0.17 4.41 -0.58
CA ILE A 48 -0.60 5.68 -1.18
C ILE A 48 0.56 6.67 -1.20
N ALA A 49 1.22 6.88 -0.06
CA ALA A 49 2.36 7.79 0.02
C ALA A 49 3.45 7.43 -1.00
N LEU A 50 3.77 6.13 -1.17
CA LEU A 50 4.72 5.70 -2.20
C LEU A 50 4.17 5.83 -3.63
N TYR A 51 2.88 5.55 -3.84
CA TYR A 51 2.25 5.68 -5.16
C TYR A 51 2.22 7.12 -5.66
N GLU A 52 2.02 8.10 -4.77
CA GLU A 52 2.03 9.52 -5.09
C GLU A 52 3.42 10.02 -5.50
N THR A 53 4.49 9.36 -5.05
CA THR A 53 5.86 9.66 -5.49
C THR A 53 6.22 9.08 -6.87
N LEU A 54 5.39 8.18 -7.43
CA LEU A 54 5.61 7.63 -8.77
C LEU A 54 5.32 8.69 -9.84
N SER A 55 6.13 8.71 -10.88
CA SER A 55 5.81 9.42 -12.13
C SER A 55 4.64 8.74 -12.87
N GLU A 56 3.97 9.45 -13.78
CA GLU A 56 2.87 8.90 -14.58
C GLU A 56 3.27 7.62 -15.33
N ALA A 57 4.45 7.62 -15.96
CA ALA A 57 5.00 6.45 -16.65
C ALA A 57 5.28 5.25 -15.72
N GLU A 58 5.51 5.49 -14.44
CA GLU A 58 5.68 4.43 -13.44
C GLU A 58 4.33 3.95 -12.88
N LYS A 59 3.35 4.84 -12.73
CA LYS A 59 1.98 4.48 -12.34
C LYS A 59 1.33 3.57 -13.37
N GLU A 60 1.61 3.76 -14.66
CA GLU A 60 1.14 2.86 -15.74
C GLU A 60 1.65 1.43 -15.58
N LYS A 61 2.87 1.26 -15.05
CA LYS A 61 3.45 -0.06 -14.76
C LYS A 61 2.81 -0.75 -13.56
N VAL A 62 2.03 -0.03 -12.74
CA VAL A 62 1.25 -0.62 -11.65
C VAL A 62 -0.02 -1.26 -12.24
N PRO A 63 -0.27 -2.57 -11.99
CA PRO A 63 -1.46 -3.24 -12.48
C PRO A 63 -2.75 -2.47 -12.13
N GLN A 64 -3.63 -2.30 -13.12
CA GLN A 64 -4.87 -1.53 -12.98
C GLN A 64 -5.73 -2.01 -11.79
N THR A 65 -5.80 -3.33 -11.57
CA THR A 65 -6.53 -3.92 -10.43
C THR A 65 -6.03 -3.39 -9.08
N LEU A 66 -4.72 -3.18 -8.93
CA LEU A 66 -4.14 -2.64 -7.70
C LEU A 66 -4.42 -1.14 -7.55
N ARG A 67 -4.38 -0.38 -8.65
CA ARG A 67 -4.74 1.05 -8.67
C ARG A 67 -6.21 1.28 -8.30
N VAL A 68 -7.11 0.49 -8.90
CA VAL A 68 -8.56 0.55 -8.60
C VAL A 68 -8.82 0.17 -7.15
N TRP A 69 -8.17 -0.89 -6.63
CA TRP A 69 -8.31 -1.27 -5.23
C TRP A 69 -7.87 -0.15 -4.29
N LEU A 70 -6.70 0.47 -4.57
CA LEU A 70 -6.15 1.56 -3.77
C LEU A 70 -7.13 2.76 -3.70
N ARG A 71 -7.71 3.14 -4.84
CA ARG A 71 -8.69 4.25 -4.95
C ARG A 71 -10.05 3.91 -4.35
N TYR A 72 -10.68 2.83 -4.79
CA TYR A 72 -12.05 2.48 -4.41
C TYR A 72 -12.17 2.09 -2.94
N ARG A 73 -11.15 1.41 -2.37
CA ARG A 73 -11.18 1.03 -0.94
C ARG A 73 -10.82 2.16 0.00
N SER A 74 -10.00 3.12 -0.46
CA SER A 74 -9.75 4.37 0.25
C SER A 74 -11.05 5.04 0.67
N GLU A 75 -11.90 5.29 -0.33
CA GLU A 75 -13.05 6.17 -0.19
C GLU A 75 -14.17 5.51 0.60
N LYS A 76 -14.51 4.26 0.26
CA LYS A 76 -15.68 3.57 0.84
C LYS A 76 -15.47 3.05 2.27
N TYR A 77 -14.22 2.83 2.71
CA TYR A 77 -13.96 2.16 4.00
C TYR A 77 -12.90 2.82 4.88
N PHE A 78 -12.10 3.74 4.33
CA PHE A 78 -11.12 4.50 5.09
C PHE A 78 -11.33 6.02 4.99
N GLY A 79 -12.40 6.49 4.35
CA GLY A 79 -12.76 7.91 4.29
C GLY A 79 -13.15 8.48 5.65
N GLU A 80 -12.96 9.79 5.81
CA GLU A 80 -13.18 10.56 7.05
C GLU A 80 -14.60 10.44 7.61
N GLY A 81 -15.57 10.03 6.78
CA GLY A 81 -16.97 9.82 7.18
C GLY A 81 -17.24 8.53 7.97
N ARG A 82 -16.24 7.69 8.25
CA ARG A 82 -16.41 6.54 9.15
C ARG A 82 -15.82 6.84 10.52
N THR A 83 -16.71 7.23 11.43
CA THR A 83 -16.49 7.28 12.87
C THR A 83 -15.72 6.03 13.31
N PRO A 84 -14.57 6.15 14.00
CA PRO A 84 -13.92 5.00 14.58
C PRO A 84 -14.92 4.29 15.51
N PRO A 85 -15.04 2.94 15.49
CA PRO A 85 -15.81 2.25 16.51
C PRO A 85 -15.25 2.70 17.86
N GLY A 86 -16.15 3.22 18.70
CA GLY A 86 -15.83 3.93 19.92
C GLY A 86 -14.83 3.19 20.80
N ARG A 87 -13.99 3.98 21.47
CA ARG A 87 -13.06 3.50 22.49
C ARG A 87 -13.83 2.95 23.69
#